data_AF-U5G295-F1
#
_entry.id   AF-U5G295-F1
#
_cell.length_a   1.000
_cell.length_b   1.000
_cell.length_c   1.000
_cell.angle_alpha   90.00
_cell.angle_beta   90.00
_cell.angle_gamma   90.00
#
_symmetry.space_group_name_H-M   'P 1'
#
loop_
_entity.id
_entity.type
_entity.pdbx_description
1 polymer ?
#
loop_
_entity_poly.entity_id
_entity_poly.type
_entity_poly.pdbx_seq_one_letter_code
_entity_poly.pdbx_strand_id
1 'polypeptide(L)'
;MGSTAAADLCSVLSETQRIINAHSRHFLALSVLFILPLSFFLSVYPTIQNIISQSSTLHSKILYSHATFYQDDLSNLFTTNTIILSLLLVLLSVTFSLFATGSITYSVIHGFYGRPVKLCSSIKSSLTSFLPLLITNSFAEIIFLGVVLLFALFFFLVMNGIQLLGFEVNVSSPSFQVFCLILGVFLVLVLFYLQLNWVLAQVIVVAESIWGLEPLKRSNFLIKGTKGVALSLFLFLAFFPGLFVIAISFPRGDLDIGNIDSAWKIWPFVVRIVVPSALQTMLFLYNIAAFTVLYMDCTAAHGELVWEIAEEFAGDYVSLPFDDGKIPHFVSVTYT
;
A
#
# COMPACT_ATOMS: atom_id res chain seq x y z
N MET A 1 -25.32 -30.51 -4.11
CA MET A 1 -25.96 -29.22 -3.78
C MET A 1 -24.86 -28.28 -3.29
N GLY A 2 -24.30 -27.49 -4.22
CA GLY A 2 -23.13 -26.65 -3.97
C GLY A 2 -23.55 -25.31 -3.39
N SER A 3 -23.14 -25.05 -2.15
CA SER A 3 -23.12 -23.70 -1.61
C SER A 3 -22.04 -22.92 -2.35
N THR A 4 -22.45 -22.02 -3.23
CA THR A 4 -21.61 -20.88 -3.66
C THR A 4 -21.32 -20.05 -2.41
N ALA A 5 -20.25 -20.40 -1.69
CA ALA A 5 -19.78 -19.62 -0.56
C ALA A 5 -19.29 -18.28 -1.11
N ALA A 6 -20.15 -17.27 -1.06
CA ALA A 6 -19.70 -15.89 -1.18
C ALA A 6 -18.58 -15.73 -0.13
N ALA A 7 -17.36 -15.41 -0.58
CA ALA A 7 -16.22 -15.22 0.30
C ALA A 7 -16.60 -14.24 1.41
N ASP A 8 -16.78 -14.73 2.63
CA ASP A 8 -17.07 -13.86 3.76
C ASP A 8 -15.77 -13.22 4.24
N LEU A 9 -15.82 -11.98 4.74
CA LEU A 9 -14.64 -11.27 5.26
C LEU A 9 -13.92 -12.12 6.32
N CYS A 10 -14.70 -12.77 7.20
CA CYS A 10 -14.16 -13.63 8.24
C CYS A 10 -13.44 -14.86 7.66
N SER A 11 -13.94 -15.40 6.54
CA SER A 11 -13.30 -16.51 5.84
C SER A 11 -11.93 -16.10 5.32
N VAL A 12 -11.85 -14.99 4.59
CA VAL A 12 -10.59 -14.45 4.03
C VAL A 12 -9.57 -14.18 5.14
N LEU A 13 -10.01 -13.55 6.24
CA LEU A 13 -9.13 -13.24 7.37
C LEU A 13 -8.66 -14.51 8.11
N SER A 14 -9.54 -15.49 8.31
CA SER A 14 -9.19 -16.75 8.97
C SER A 14 -8.19 -17.58 8.15
N GLU A 15 -8.36 -17.59 6.82
CA GLU A 15 -7.44 -18.25 5.89
C GLU A 15 -6.08 -17.55 5.85
N THR A 16 -6.10 -16.22 5.79
CA THR A 16 -4.88 -15.40 5.90
C THR A 16 -4.12 -15.70 7.20
N GLN A 17 -4.82 -15.74 8.33
CA GLN A 17 -4.24 -16.07 9.63
C GLN A 17 -3.68 -17.50 9.65
N ARG A 18 -4.37 -18.46 9.04
CA ARG A 18 -3.92 -19.86 8.96
C ARG A 18 -2.60 -19.97 8.20
N ILE A 19 -2.50 -19.36 7.01
CA ILE A 19 -1.30 -19.41 6.17
C ILE A 19 -0.11 -18.74 6.87
N ILE A 20 -0.32 -17.55 7.45
CA ILE A 20 0.73 -16.83 8.18
C ILE A 20 1.21 -17.66 9.37
N ASN A 21 0.31 -18.27 10.14
CA ASN A 21 0.69 -19.07 11.32
C ASN A 21 1.44 -20.35 10.95
N ALA A 22 1.07 -21.01 9.85
CA ALA A 22 1.74 -22.21 9.36
C ALA A 22 3.22 -21.97 9.02
N HIS A 23 3.56 -20.79 8.51
CA HIS A 23 4.93 -20.40 8.14
C HIS A 23 5.41 -19.13 8.85
N SER A 24 5.02 -18.95 10.13
CA SER A 24 5.22 -17.71 10.89
C SER A 24 6.65 -17.20 10.92
N ARG A 25 7.65 -18.09 11.04
CA ARG A 25 9.07 -17.70 11.04
C ARG A 25 9.52 -17.09 9.71
N HIS A 26 8.99 -17.58 8.60
CA HIS A 26 9.31 -17.09 7.25
C HIS A 26 8.67 -15.72 7.02
N PHE A 27 7.37 -15.59 7.31
CA PHE A 27 6.67 -14.31 7.22
C PHE A 27 7.23 -13.25 8.18
N LEU A 28 7.66 -13.65 9.38
CA LEU A 28 8.36 -12.77 10.31
C LEU A 28 9.69 -12.28 9.72
N ALA A 29 10.48 -13.18 9.11
CA ALA A 29 11.74 -12.81 8.48
C ALA A 29 11.53 -11.83 7.31
N LEU A 30 10.53 -12.07 6.45
CA LEU A 30 10.16 -11.12 5.38
C LEU A 30 9.69 -9.77 5.92
N SER A 31 8.90 -9.79 7.01
CA SER A 31 8.42 -8.58 7.67
C SER A 31 9.57 -7.75 8.23
N VAL A 32 10.53 -8.39 8.92
CA VAL A 32 11.72 -7.71 9.46
C VAL A 32 12.62 -7.17 8.34
N LEU A 33 12.71 -7.88 7.20
CA LEU A 33 13.61 -7.52 6.12
C LEU A 33 13.05 -6.38 5.24
N PHE A 34 11.75 -6.36 4.94
CA PHE A 34 11.16 -5.39 4.00
C PHE A 34 10.13 -4.45 4.65
N ILE A 35 9.23 -4.96 5.49
CA ILE A 35 8.11 -4.15 6.02
C ILE A 35 8.54 -3.29 7.23
N LEU A 36 9.45 -3.79 8.06
CA LEU A 36 9.95 -3.07 9.23
C LEU A 36 10.73 -1.82 8.83
N PRO A 37 11.69 -1.86 7.87
CA PRO A 37 12.33 -0.65 7.34
C PRO A 37 11.31 0.34 6.78
N LEU A 38 10.33 -0.14 6.00
CA LEU A 38 9.26 0.70 5.45
C LEU A 38 8.47 1.43 6.55
N SER A 39 8.01 0.69 7.57
CA SER A 39 7.22 1.23 8.68
C SER A 39 8.02 2.21 9.52
N PHE A 40 9.33 1.96 9.69
CA PHE A 40 10.24 2.90 10.34
C PHE A 40 10.38 4.20 9.56
N PHE A 41 10.62 4.14 8.25
CA PHE A 41 10.72 5.35 7.41
C PHE A 41 9.44 6.19 7.43
N LEU A 42 8.28 5.55 7.35
CA LEU A 42 6.98 6.21 7.45
C LEU A 42 6.76 6.90 8.80
N SER A 43 7.20 6.27 9.90
CA SER A 43 7.02 6.80 11.27
C SER A 43 8.00 7.94 11.59
N VAL A 44 9.21 7.85 11.04
CA VAL A 44 10.29 8.81 11.31
C VAL A 44 10.12 10.10 10.50
N TYR A 45 9.57 10.03 9.27
CA TYR A 45 9.38 11.19 8.40
C TYR A 45 8.65 12.38 9.05
N PRO A 46 7.42 12.23 9.61
CA PRO A 46 6.71 13.37 10.20
C PRO A 46 7.46 13.93 11.41
N THR A 47 8.22 13.09 12.10
CA THR A 47 9.02 13.48 13.26
C THR A 47 10.22 14.33 12.85
N ILE A 48 10.95 13.92 11.81
CA ILE A 48 12.05 14.70 11.23
C ILE A 48 11.52 16.04 10.71
N GLN A 49 10.41 16.04 9.98
CA GLN A 49 9.80 17.27 9.48
C GLN A 49 9.44 18.22 10.62
N ASN A 50 8.80 17.73 11.68
CA ASN A 50 8.46 18.56 12.84
C ASN A 50 9.70 19.14 13.54
N ILE A 51 10.79 18.38 13.68
CA ILE A 51 12.04 18.87 14.28
C ILE A 51 12.68 19.97 13.42
N ILE A 52 12.69 19.79 12.10
CA ILE A 52 13.22 20.78 11.16
C ILE A 52 12.36 22.05 11.19
N SER A 53 11.03 21.91 11.21
CA SER A 53 10.12 23.06 11.30
C SER A 53 10.21 23.79 12.65
N GLN A 54 10.36 23.08 13.77
CA GLN A 54 10.50 23.67 15.11
C GLN A 54 11.84 24.40 15.28
N SER A 55 12.95 23.84 14.80
CA SER A 55 14.26 24.50 14.87
C SER A 55 14.27 25.83 14.09
N SER A 56 13.55 25.91 12.98
CA SER A 56 13.31 27.15 12.23
C SER A 56 12.61 28.23 13.08
N THR A 57 11.58 27.86 13.85
CA THR A 57 10.87 28.83 14.71
C THR A 57 11.71 29.33 15.88
N LEU A 58 12.52 28.46 16.50
CA LEU A 58 13.35 28.81 17.65
C LEU A 58 14.53 29.68 17.23
N HIS A 59 15.15 29.39 16.08
CA HIS A 59 16.23 30.21 15.54
C HIS A 59 15.73 31.56 15.00
N SER A 60 14.52 31.61 14.40
CA SER A 60 13.91 32.89 13.98
C SER A 60 13.70 33.85 15.16
N LYS A 61 13.29 33.34 16.34
CA LYS A 61 13.13 34.16 17.56
C LYS A 61 14.45 34.70 18.11
N ILE A 62 15.55 33.94 17.98
CA ILE A 62 16.89 34.36 18.39
C ILE A 62 17.52 35.30 17.34
N LEU A 63 17.19 35.13 16.05
CA LEU A 63 17.78 35.90 14.95
C LEU A 63 17.08 37.26 14.71
N TYR A 64 15.81 37.42 15.11
CA TYR A 64 15.13 38.72 15.07
C TYR A 64 15.80 39.78 15.96
N SER A 65 16.70 39.39 16.88
CA SER A 65 17.54 40.32 17.63
C SER A 65 18.92 40.60 17.00
N HIS A 66 19.30 39.98 15.88
CA HIS A 66 20.70 40.05 15.43
C HIS A 66 21.01 40.11 13.92
N ALA A 67 20.08 39.95 12.97
CA ALA A 67 20.47 39.90 11.56
C ALA A 67 19.53 40.63 10.60
N THR A 68 19.75 41.94 10.41
CA THR A 68 19.25 42.71 9.27
C THR A 68 20.24 42.71 8.08
N PHE A 69 21.12 41.71 7.90
CA PHE A 69 22.15 41.83 6.83
C PHE A 69 22.60 40.57 6.05
N TYR A 70 22.07 39.36 6.27
CA TYR A 70 22.51 38.15 5.52
C TYR A 70 21.37 37.14 5.28
N GLN A 71 20.30 37.56 4.59
CA GLN A 71 19.04 36.80 4.47
C GLN A 71 18.79 36.20 3.07
N ASP A 72 19.81 35.76 2.33
CA ASP A 72 19.58 35.20 0.97
C ASP A 72 20.20 33.80 0.71
N ASP A 73 21.27 33.40 1.42
CA ASP A 73 21.95 32.12 1.14
C ASP A 73 21.48 30.92 2.00
N LEU A 74 20.90 31.15 3.18
CA LEU A 74 20.58 30.06 4.11
C LEU A 74 19.21 29.40 3.85
N SER A 75 18.26 30.12 3.27
CA SER A 75 16.91 29.62 2.93
C SER A 75 16.93 28.57 1.81
N ASN A 76 17.86 28.69 0.87
CA ASN A 76 17.99 27.79 -0.29
C ASN A 76 18.65 26.43 0.06
N LEU A 77 19.60 26.41 1.01
CA LEU A 77 20.27 25.18 1.46
C LEU A 77 19.35 24.25 2.25
N PHE A 78 18.53 24.81 3.16
CA PHE A 78 17.59 24.02 3.98
C PHE A 78 16.42 23.45 3.17
N THR A 79 15.95 24.20 2.17
CA THR A 79 14.89 23.74 1.27
C THR A 79 15.36 22.60 0.38
N THR A 80 16.56 22.72 -0.20
CA THR A 80 17.12 21.70 -1.11
C THR A 80 17.43 20.39 -0.38
N ASN A 81 18.06 20.45 0.80
CA ASN A 81 18.37 19.25 1.58
C ASN A 81 17.10 18.52 2.06
N THR A 82 16.04 19.25 2.40
CA THR A 82 14.75 18.67 2.80
C THR A 82 14.05 17.99 1.63
N ILE A 83 14.11 18.59 0.43
CA ILE A 83 13.58 17.99 -0.80
C ILE A 83 14.35 16.72 -1.16
N ILE A 84 15.68 16.76 -1.12
CA ILE A 84 16.53 15.59 -1.39
C ILE A 84 16.25 14.46 -0.39
N LEU A 85 16.16 14.78 0.90
CA LEU A 85 15.83 13.81 1.94
C LEU A 85 14.45 13.19 1.73
N SER A 86 13.45 14.01 1.38
CA SER A 86 12.08 13.54 1.12
C SER A 86 12.04 12.64 -0.11
N LEU A 87 12.75 13.01 -1.18
CA LEU A 87 12.85 12.21 -2.40
C LEU A 87 13.52 10.86 -2.14
N LEU A 88 14.64 10.86 -1.40
CA LEU A 88 15.35 9.64 -1.03
C LEU A 88 14.45 8.73 -0.19
N LEU A 89 13.73 9.28 0.78
CA LEU A 89 12.84 8.53 1.64
C LEU A 89 11.67 7.92 0.86
N VAL A 90 11.09 8.66 -0.08
CA VAL A 90 10.03 8.16 -0.97
C VAL A 90 10.57 7.03 -1.84
N LEU A 91 11.73 7.22 -2.47
CA LEU A 91 12.36 6.20 -3.30
C LEU A 91 12.62 4.90 -2.51
N LEU A 92 13.15 5.04 -1.30
CA LEU A 92 13.44 3.92 -0.42
C LEU A 92 12.15 3.21 0.03
N SER A 93 11.13 3.98 0.38
CA SER A 93 9.81 3.46 0.79
C SER A 93 9.13 2.71 -0.36
N VAL A 94 9.12 3.28 -1.56
CA VAL A 94 8.59 2.61 -2.75
C VAL A 94 9.35 1.30 -2.98
N THR A 95 10.68 1.34 -2.99
CA THR A 95 11.50 0.15 -3.20
C THR A 95 11.18 -0.97 -2.20
N PHE A 96 11.16 -0.65 -0.89
CA PHE A 96 10.81 -1.63 0.14
C PHE A 96 9.38 -2.14 0.03
N SER A 97 8.42 -1.30 -0.35
CA SER A 97 7.03 -1.71 -0.56
C SER A 97 6.87 -2.69 -1.72
N LEU A 98 7.56 -2.46 -2.85
CA LEU A 98 7.52 -3.36 -4.00
C LEU A 98 8.14 -4.72 -3.64
N PHE A 99 9.25 -4.73 -2.89
CA PHE A 99 9.88 -5.96 -2.41
C PHE A 99 9.00 -6.72 -1.41
N ALA A 100 8.34 -6.02 -0.49
CA ALA A 100 7.39 -6.63 0.44
C ALA A 100 6.23 -7.28 -0.33
N THR A 101 5.58 -6.54 -1.24
CA THR A 101 4.45 -7.06 -2.01
C THR A 101 4.83 -8.27 -2.85
N GLY A 102 5.97 -8.22 -3.57
CA GLY A 102 6.46 -9.35 -4.37
C GLY A 102 6.76 -10.59 -3.53
N SER A 103 7.56 -10.44 -2.48
CA SER A 103 8.00 -11.57 -1.66
C SER A 103 6.88 -12.20 -0.83
N ILE A 104 5.95 -11.40 -0.28
CA ILE A 104 4.84 -11.89 0.53
C ILE A 104 3.79 -12.54 -0.36
N THR A 105 3.40 -11.92 -1.49
CA THR A 105 2.42 -12.50 -2.42
C THR A 105 2.89 -13.87 -2.91
N TYR A 106 4.14 -13.98 -3.37
CA TYR A 106 4.71 -15.26 -3.77
C TYR A 106 4.67 -16.32 -2.65
N SER A 107 4.98 -15.89 -1.42
CA SER A 107 4.99 -16.78 -0.25
C SER A 107 3.60 -17.22 0.19
N VAL A 108 2.58 -16.36 0.06
CA VAL A 108 1.18 -16.69 0.36
C VAL A 108 0.62 -17.64 -0.69
N ILE A 109 0.91 -17.43 -1.99
CA ILE A 109 0.50 -18.35 -3.06
C ILE A 109 1.10 -19.75 -2.82
N HIS A 110 2.41 -19.83 -2.54
CA HIS A 110 3.05 -21.11 -2.23
C HIS A 110 2.53 -21.74 -0.93
N GLY A 111 2.22 -20.92 0.09
CA GLY A 111 1.61 -21.38 1.33
C GLY A 111 0.18 -21.89 1.14
N PHE A 112 -0.59 -21.28 0.23
CA PHE A 112 -1.94 -21.74 -0.14
C PHE A 112 -1.89 -23.12 -0.81
N TYR A 113 -0.89 -23.38 -1.66
CA TYR A 113 -0.66 -24.69 -2.28
C TYR A 113 0.06 -25.70 -1.37
N GLY A 114 0.37 -25.35 -0.11
CA GLY A 114 0.99 -26.25 0.86
C GLY A 114 2.46 -26.61 0.56
N ARG A 115 3.15 -25.84 -0.29
CA ARG A 115 4.57 -26.07 -0.64
C ARG A 115 5.50 -25.43 0.40
N PRO A 116 6.69 -26.01 0.63
CA PRO A 116 7.67 -25.42 1.55
C PRO A 116 8.21 -24.09 1.01
N VAL A 117 7.91 -23.00 1.72
CA VAL A 117 8.33 -21.65 1.32
C VAL A 117 9.80 -21.41 1.67
N LYS A 118 10.64 -21.13 0.67
CA LYS A 118 12.07 -20.79 0.86
C LYS A 118 12.27 -19.28 0.74
N LEU A 119 12.91 -18.66 1.74
CA LEU A 119 13.16 -17.20 1.78
C LEU A 119 13.94 -16.70 0.55
N CYS A 120 14.98 -17.44 0.13
CA CYS A 120 15.80 -17.07 -1.03
C CYS A 120 14.99 -17.09 -2.34
N SER A 121 14.08 -18.06 -2.50
CA SER A 121 13.19 -18.13 -3.66
C SER A 121 12.20 -16.95 -3.67
N SER A 122 11.63 -16.59 -2.52
CA SER A 122 10.73 -15.43 -2.40
C SER A 122 11.44 -14.11 -2.73
N ILE A 123 12.69 -13.93 -2.29
CA ILE A 123 13.48 -12.72 -2.60
C ILE A 123 13.83 -12.68 -4.10
N LYS A 124 14.22 -13.82 -4.68
CA LYS A 124 14.53 -13.92 -6.11
C LYS A 124 13.30 -13.63 -6.98
N SER A 125 12.14 -14.20 -6.62
CA SER A 125 10.86 -13.93 -7.27
C SER A 125 10.50 -12.44 -7.17
N SER A 126 10.69 -11.84 -6.00
CA SER A 126 10.44 -10.42 -5.82
C SER A 126 11.35 -9.53 -6.68
N LEU A 127 12.61 -9.94 -6.91
CA LEU A 127 13.51 -9.23 -7.82
C LEU A 127 13.05 -9.33 -9.27
N THR A 128 12.53 -10.48 -9.69
CA THR A 128 11.99 -10.65 -11.06
C THR A 128 10.70 -9.87 -11.27
N SER A 129 9.84 -9.79 -10.25
CA SER A 129 8.59 -9.03 -10.30
C SER A 129 8.77 -7.53 -10.06
N PHE A 130 9.95 -7.07 -9.63
CA PHE A 130 10.21 -5.66 -9.29
C PHE A 130 9.89 -4.71 -10.46
N LEU A 131 10.42 -4.98 -11.65
CA LEU A 131 10.19 -4.15 -12.83
C LEU A 131 8.71 -4.18 -13.29
N PRO A 132 8.06 -5.34 -13.46
CA PRO A 132 6.62 -5.43 -13.71
C PRO A 132 5.76 -4.63 -12.73
N LEU A 133 6.08 -4.72 -11.43
CA LEU A 133 5.30 -4.08 -10.36
C LEU A 133 5.52 -2.58 -10.33
N LEU A 134 6.76 -2.13 -10.55
CA LEU A 134 7.09 -0.71 -10.71
C LEU A 134 6.37 -0.09 -11.91
N ILE A 135 6.36 -0.77 -13.06
CA ILE A 135 5.70 -0.30 -14.27
C ILE A 135 4.19 -0.17 -14.05
N THR A 136 3.56 -1.21 -13.51
CA THR A 136 2.11 -1.23 -13.25
C THR A 136 1.72 -0.17 -12.22
N ASN A 137 2.49 -0.02 -11.15
CA ASN A 137 2.28 1.03 -10.16
C ASN A 137 2.42 2.43 -10.77
N SER A 138 3.43 2.63 -11.63
CA SER A 138 3.62 3.91 -12.34
C SER A 138 2.43 4.24 -13.24
N PHE A 139 1.87 3.26 -13.96
CA PHE A 139 0.66 3.48 -14.75
C PHE A 139 -0.55 3.85 -13.90
N ALA A 140 -0.75 3.18 -12.77
CA ALA A 140 -1.83 3.52 -11.84
C ALA A 140 -1.70 4.97 -11.34
N GLU A 141 -0.51 5.36 -10.89
CA GLU A 141 -0.22 6.74 -10.45
C GLU A 141 -0.41 7.78 -11.55
N ILE A 142 0.00 7.48 -12.78
CA ILE A 142 -0.23 8.37 -13.94
C ILE A 142 -1.73 8.56 -14.18
N ILE A 143 -2.54 7.51 -14.06
CA ILE A 143 -4.00 7.63 -14.24
C ILE A 143 -4.60 8.43 -13.09
N PHE A 144 -4.19 8.21 -11.84
CA PHE A 144 -4.63 9.01 -10.69
C PHE A 144 -4.30 10.49 -10.88
N LEU A 145 -3.06 10.80 -11.25
CA LEU A 145 -2.62 12.16 -11.57
C LEU A 145 -3.46 12.76 -12.71
N GLY A 146 -3.72 11.99 -13.77
CA GLY A 146 -4.55 12.41 -14.89
C GLY A 146 -5.97 12.77 -14.48
N VAL A 147 -6.60 11.98 -13.60
CA VAL A 147 -7.93 12.28 -13.05
C VAL A 147 -7.89 13.57 -12.22
N VAL A 148 -6.93 13.71 -11.31
CA VAL A 148 -6.79 14.92 -10.50
C VAL A 148 -6.57 16.16 -11.38
N LEU A 149 -5.73 16.05 -12.41
CA LEU A 149 -5.45 17.12 -13.35
C LEU A 149 -6.69 17.51 -14.16
N LEU A 150 -7.51 16.55 -14.58
CA LEU A 150 -8.77 16.82 -15.28
C LEU A 150 -9.74 17.61 -14.39
N PHE A 151 -9.86 17.22 -13.12
CA PHE A 151 -10.67 17.95 -12.14
C PHE A 151 -10.14 19.35 -11.85
N ALA A 152 -8.83 19.50 -11.72
CA ALA A 152 -8.19 20.79 -11.54
C ALA A 152 -8.39 21.71 -12.76
N LEU A 153 -8.28 21.16 -13.98
CA LEU A 153 -8.54 21.87 -15.22
C LEU A 153 -10.00 22.31 -15.30
N PHE A 154 -10.94 21.41 -15.00
CA PHE A 154 -12.37 21.73 -14.97
C PHE A 154 -12.66 22.87 -13.98
N PHE A 155 -12.12 22.78 -12.77
CA PHE A 155 -12.25 23.84 -11.76
C PHE A 155 -11.69 25.17 -12.27
N PHE A 156 -10.48 25.16 -12.85
CA PHE A 156 -9.83 26.34 -13.41
C PHE A 156 -10.66 26.98 -14.54
N LEU A 157 -11.24 26.17 -15.43
CA LEU A 157 -12.09 26.66 -16.53
C LEU A 157 -13.38 27.30 -16.00
N VAL A 158 -14.02 26.70 -14.99
CA VAL A 158 -15.20 27.26 -14.34
C VAL A 158 -14.88 28.63 -13.72
N MET A 159 -13.77 28.73 -12.99
CA MET A 159 -13.36 29.99 -12.35
C MET A 159 -13.08 31.11 -13.37
N ASN A 160 -12.30 30.81 -14.41
CA ASN A 160 -12.02 31.79 -15.46
C ASN A 160 -13.27 32.15 -16.28
N GLY A 161 -14.17 31.19 -16.52
CA GLY A 161 -15.43 31.44 -17.21
C GLY A 161 -16.34 32.42 -16.46
N ILE A 162 -16.44 32.27 -15.14
CA ILE A 162 -17.22 33.19 -14.29
C ILE A 162 -16.58 34.59 -14.28
N GLN A 163 -15.26 34.67 -14.20
CA GLN A 163 -14.52 35.94 -14.24
C GLN A 163 -14.68 36.65 -15.59
N LEU A 164 -14.67 35.90 -16.71
CA LEU A 164 -14.88 36.46 -18.06
C LEU A 164 -16.27 37.07 -18.23
N LEU A 165 -17.28 36.52 -17.54
CA LEU A 165 -18.65 37.04 -17.53
C LEU A 165 -18.81 38.30 -16.66
N GLY A 166 -17.74 38.78 -16.01
CA GLY A 166 -17.74 40.00 -15.20
C GLY A 166 -18.29 39.81 -13.78
N PHE A 167 -18.49 38.56 -13.33
CA PHE A 167 -18.89 38.27 -11.96
C PHE A 167 -17.66 38.21 -11.05
N GLU A 168 -17.66 39.01 -9.98
CA GLU A 168 -16.65 38.92 -8.93
C GLU A 168 -16.85 37.64 -8.10
N VAL A 169 -15.92 36.71 -8.21
CA VAL A 169 -15.95 35.48 -7.40
C VAL A 169 -15.40 35.78 -6.02
N ASN A 170 -16.28 35.99 -5.05
CA ASN A 170 -15.87 36.09 -3.67
C ASN A 170 -15.58 34.70 -3.10
N VAL A 171 -14.30 34.39 -2.90
CA VAL A 171 -13.80 33.12 -2.33
C VAL A 171 -14.38 32.84 -0.94
N SER A 172 -14.79 33.88 -0.21
CA SER A 172 -15.39 33.75 1.12
C SER A 172 -16.91 33.49 1.09
N SER A 173 -17.52 33.43 -0.09
CA SER A 173 -18.95 33.16 -0.22
C SER A 173 -19.29 31.73 0.20
N PRO A 174 -20.31 31.52 1.05
CA PRO A 174 -20.76 30.18 1.44
C PRO A 174 -21.09 29.28 0.23
N SER A 175 -21.69 29.84 -0.82
CA SER A 175 -22.05 29.08 -2.02
C SER A 175 -20.82 28.56 -2.78
N PHE A 176 -19.75 29.36 -2.82
CA PHE A 176 -18.50 28.97 -3.45
C PHE A 176 -17.80 27.86 -2.65
N GLN A 177 -17.78 27.98 -1.32
CA GLN A 177 -17.23 26.95 -0.44
C GLN A 177 -17.98 25.62 -0.57
N VAL A 178 -19.31 25.65 -0.62
CA VAL A 178 -20.14 24.46 -0.84
C VAL A 178 -19.85 23.82 -2.20
N PHE A 179 -19.71 24.62 -3.26
CA PHE A 179 -19.33 24.10 -4.58
C PHE A 179 -17.97 23.40 -4.56
N CYS A 180 -16.94 24.03 -3.96
CA CYS A 180 -15.62 23.43 -3.81
C CYS A 180 -15.65 22.14 -2.98
N LEU A 181 -16.44 22.10 -1.91
CA LEU A 181 -16.62 20.91 -1.08
C LEU A 181 -17.26 19.77 -1.87
N ILE A 182 -18.34 20.04 -2.61
CA ILE A 182 -19.02 19.04 -3.44
C ILE A 182 -18.05 18.49 -4.50
N LEU A 183 -17.31 19.37 -5.18
CA LEU A 183 -16.33 18.96 -6.19
C LEU A 183 -15.22 18.11 -5.58
N GLY A 184 -14.71 18.50 -4.41
CA GLY A 184 -13.69 17.76 -3.68
C GLY A 184 -14.17 16.38 -3.22
N VAL A 185 -15.39 16.30 -2.66
CA VAL A 185 -16.01 15.01 -2.28
C VAL A 185 -16.17 14.11 -3.50
N PHE A 186 -16.63 14.67 -4.62
CA PHE A 186 -16.78 13.90 -5.86
C PHE A 186 -15.44 13.39 -6.40
N LEU A 187 -14.38 14.21 -6.38
CA LEU A 187 -13.03 13.77 -6.73
C LEU A 187 -12.57 12.62 -5.83
N VAL A 188 -12.73 12.73 -4.51
CA VAL A 188 -12.36 11.68 -3.56
C VAL A 188 -13.13 10.39 -3.84
N LEU A 189 -14.42 10.46 -4.13
CA LEU A 189 -15.23 9.29 -4.48
C LEU A 189 -14.74 8.61 -5.76
N VAL A 190 -14.38 9.38 -6.79
CA VAL A 190 -13.84 8.83 -8.05
C VAL A 190 -12.50 8.14 -7.79
N LEU A 191 -11.58 8.79 -7.07
CA LEU A 191 -10.27 8.21 -6.74
C LEU A 191 -10.43 6.93 -5.90
N PHE A 192 -11.32 6.95 -4.91
CA PHE A 192 -11.62 5.79 -4.08
C PHE A 192 -12.21 4.63 -4.91
N TYR A 193 -13.10 4.93 -5.85
CA TYR A 193 -13.66 3.94 -6.77
C TYR A 193 -12.58 3.30 -7.65
N LEU A 194 -11.65 4.10 -8.20
CA LEU A 194 -10.52 3.59 -8.96
C LEU A 194 -9.64 2.68 -8.08
N GLN A 195 -9.29 3.13 -6.88
CA GLN A 195 -8.47 2.37 -5.92
C GLN A 195 -9.09 1.00 -5.60
N LEU A 196 -10.40 0.95 -5.35
CA LEU A 196 -11.09 -0.30 -5.05
C LEU A 196 -11.08 -1.27 -6.23
N ASN A 197 -11.23 -0.80 -7.47
CA ASN A 197 -11.21 -1.69 -8.64
C ASN A 197 -9.80 -2.20 -8.97
N TRP A 198 -8.76 -1.51 -8.51
CA TRP A 198 -7.35 -1.86 -8.77
C TRP A 198 -6.62 -2.45 -7.56
N VAL A 199 -7.34 -2.75 -6.48
CA VAL A 199 -6.72 -3.23 -5.23
C VAL A 199 -5.97 -4.58 -5.41
N LEU A 200 -6.38 -5.42 -6.36
CA LEU A 200 -5.72 -6.69 -6.67
C LEU A 200 -4.59 -6.56 -7.71
N ALA A 201 -4.42 -5.40 -8.34
CA ALA A 201 -3.51 -5.26 -9.47
C ALA A 201 -2.05 -5.60 -9.11
N GLN A 202 -1.58 -5.20 -7.92
CA GLN A 202 -0.22 -5.52 -7.49
C GLN A 202 -0.02 -7.02 -7.24
N VAL A 203 -1.05 -7.70 -6.73
CA VAL A 203 -1.04 -9.15 -6.51
C VAL A 203 -1.03 -9.89 -7.85
N ILE A 204 -1.86 -9.47 -8.80
CA ILE A 204 -1.96 -10.05 -10.15
C ILE A 204 -0.62 -9.97 -10.89
N VAL A 205 0.11 -8.85 -10.78
CA VAL A 205 1.44 -8.71 -11.40
C VAL A 205 2.42 -9.76 -10.88
N VAL A 206 2.33 -10.12 -9.61
CA VAL A 206 3.21 -11.15 -9.01
C VAL A 206 2.73 -12.55 -9.36
N ALA A 207 1.42 -12.78 -9.31
CA ALA A 207 0.82 -14.10 -9.52
C ALA A 207 0.83 -14.52 -11.00
N GLU A 208 0.29 -13.68 -11.88
CA GLU A 208 0.12 -13.99 -13.31
C GLU A 208 1.35 -13.55 -14.14
N SER A 209 2.33 -12.87 -13.54
CA SER A 209 3.52 -12.31 -14.21
C SER A 209 3.22 -11.32 -15.35
N ILE A 210 2.02 -10.73 -15.34
CA ILE A 210 1.56 -9.74 -16.33
C ILE A 210 1.99 -8.33 -15.90
N TRP A 211 2.23 -7.42 -16.84
CA TRP A 211 2.71 -6.07 -16.59
C TRP A 211 1.92 -5.00 -17.37
N GLY A 212 1.96 -3.75 -16.89
CA GLY A 212 1.40 -2.60 -17.59
C GLY A 212 -0.05 -2.31 -17.21
N LEU A 213 -0.92 -2.12 -18.20
CA LEU A 213 -2.35 -1.80 -17.99
C LEU A 213 -3.25 -3.03 -17.89
N GLU A 214 -2.77 -4.18 -18.33
CA GLU A 214 -3.50 -5.44 -18.32
C GLU A 214 -3.86 -5.91 -16.91
N PRO A 215 -2.95 -5.85 -15.90
CA PRO A 215 -3.28 -6.20 -14.52
C PRO A 215 -4.39 -5.33 -13.92
N LEU A 216 -4.51 -4.06 -14.33
CA LEU A 216 -5.57 -3.15 -13.87
C LEU A 216 -6.94 -3.57 -14.42
N LYS A 217 -7.00 -3.96 -15.69
CA LYS A 217 -8.23 -4.48 -16.32
C LYS A 217 -8.64 -5.81 -15.70
N ARG A 218 -7.66 -6.69 -15.48
CA ARG A 218 -7.84 -7.99 -14.84
C ARG A 218 -8.36 -7.85 -13.40
N SER A 219 -7.79 -6.93 -12.63
CA SER A 219 -8.27 -6.61 -11.27
C SER A 219 -9.74 -6.20 -11.27
N ASN A 220 -10.15 -5.31 -12.18
CA ASN A 220 -11.53 -4.88 -12.28
C ASN A 220 -12.50 -6.01 -12.70
N PHE A 221 -12.02 -6.99 -13.49
CA PHE A 221 -12.78 -8.18 -13.84
C PHE A 221 -12.96 -9.11 -12.63
N LEU A 222 -11.88 -9.45 -11.93
CA LEU A 222 -11.90 -10.39 -10.80
C LEU A 222 -12.70 -9.87 -9.59
N ILE A 223 -12.63 -8.56 -9.35
CA ILE A 223 -13.36 -7.93 -8.23
C ILE A 223 -14.87 -7.87 -8.52
N LYS A 224 -15.31 -8.09 -9.76
CA LYS A 224 -16.72 -8.04 -10.16
C LYS A 224 -17.49 -9.21 -9.52
N GLY A 225 -18.14 -8.92 -8.40
CA GLY A 225 -18.92 -9.91 -7.63
C GLY A 225 -18.52 -9.93 -6.14
N THR A 226 -17.29 -9.53 -5.82
CA THR A 226 -16.74 -9.50 -4.46
C THR A 226 -16.42 -8.09 -3.96
N LYS A 227 -16.91 -7.05 -4.66
CA LYS A 227 -16.70 -5.62 -4.32
C LYS A 227 -17.00 -5.28 -2.86
N GLY A 228 -18.05 -5.85 -2.27
CA GLY A 228 -18.42 -5.61 -0.87
C GLY A 228 -17.35 -6.12 0.10
N VAL A 229 -16.80 -7.31 -0.17
CA VAL A 229 -15.76 -7.95 0.64
C VAL A 229 -14.45 -7.19 0.49
N ALA A 230 -14.06 -6.86 -0.75
CA ALA A 230 -12.88 -6.05 -1.04
C ALA A 230 -12.95 -4.67 -0.35
N LEU A 231 -14.11 -4.01 -0.39
CA LEU A 231 -14.36 -2.73 0.28
C LEU A 231 -14.28 -2.89 1.80
N SER A 232 -14.90 -3.92 2.37
CA SER A 232 -14.86 -4.15 3.82
C SER A 232 -13.44 -4.48 4.29
N LEU A 233 -12.69 -5.27 3.53
CA LEU A 233 -11.30 -5.60 3.82
C LEU A 233 -10.43 -4.34 3.74
N PHE A 234 -10.58 -3.54 2.68
CA PHE A 234 -9.86 -2.28 2.52
C PHE A 234 -10.15 -1.32 3.69
N LEU A 235 -11.42 -1.11 4.04
CA LEU A 235 -11.80 -0.22 5.15
C LEU A 235 -11.23 -0.72 6.48
N PHE A 236 -11.40 -2.00 6.80
CA PHE A 236 -10.89 -2.57 8.05
C PHE A 236 -9.37 -2.43 8.15
N LEU A 237 -8.67 -2.77 7.07
CA LEU A 237 -7.22 -2.90 7.06
C LEU A 237 -6.49 -1.57 6.80
N ALA A 238 -7.19 -0.56 6.27
CA ALA A 238 -6.71 0.82 6.16
C ALA A 238 -7.03 1.68 7.40
N PHE A 239 -8.11 1.38 8.12
CA PHE A 239 -8.53 2.11 9.31
C PHE A 239 -7.48 2.06 10.43
N PHE A 240 -6.96 0.88 10.76
CA PHE A 240 -5.96 0.74 11.84
C PHE A 240 -4.64 1.46 11.54
N PRO A 241 -3.97 1.25 10.38
CA PRO A 241 -2.75 1.99 10.06
C PRO A 241 -2.95 3.51 10.06
N GLY A 242 -4.09 3.99 9.53
CA GLY A 242 -4.42 5.41 9.52
C GLY A 242 -4.50 6.01 10.93
N LEU A 243 -5.13 5.30 11.87
CA LEU A 243 -5.23 5.73 13.26
C LEU A 243 -3.86 5.82 13.94
N PHE A 244 -2.96 4.88 13.66
CA PHE A 244 -1.59 4.93 14.18
C PHE A 244 -0.80 6.12 13.65
N VAL A 245 -0.86 6.40 12.34
CA VAL A 245 -0.19 7.57 11.75
C VAL A 245 -0.72 8.86 12.38
N ILE A 246 -2.04 9.00 12.52
CA ILE A 246 -2.66 10.15 13.18
C ILE A 246 -2.18 10.29 14.64
N ALA A 247 -2.13 9.20 15.39
CA ALA A 247 -1.64 9.19 16.77
C ALA A 247 -0.17 9.64 16.89
N ILE A 248 0.67 9.31 15.90
CA ILE A 248 2.07 9.76 15.84
C ILE A 248 2.14 11.24 15.46
N SER A 249 1.24 11.75 14.62
CA SER A 249 1.26 13.15 14.15
C SER A 249 0.86 14.18 15.20
N PHE A 250 0.05 13.84 16.21
CA PHE A 250 -0.38 14.81 17.22
C PHE A 250 0.79 15.33 18.09
N PRO A 251 1.07 16.64 18.11
CA PRO A 251 2.05 17.21 19.03
C PRO A 251 1.53 17.10 20.47
N ARG A 252 2.22 16.33 21.33
CA ARG A 252 2.03 16.44 22.79
C ARG A 252 3.07 17.40 23.31
N GLY A 253 2.60 18.49 23.92
CA GLY A 253 3.39 19.65 24.36
C GLY A 253 4.40 19.43 25.48
N ASP A 254 4.85 18.19 25.73
CA ASP A 254 5.74 17.85 26.84
C ASP A 254 7.17 17.46 26.39
N LEU A 255 7.46 17.42 25.08
CA LEU A 255 8.80 17.09 24.59
C LEU A 255 9.58 18.37 24.27
N ASP A 256 9.96 19.06 25.34
CA ASP A 256 10.93 20.15 25.29
C ASP A 256 12.31 19.57 24.97
N ILE A 257 12.63 19.48 23.67
CA ILE A 257 13.91 18.96 23.12
C ILE A 257 15.09 19.88 23.49
N GLY A 258 14.84 21.04 24.10
CA GLY A 258 15.86 22.03 24.47
C GLY A 258 16.76 21.65 25.65
N ASN A 259 16.48 20.58 26.40
CA ASN A 259 17.31 20.19 27.55
C ASN A 259 17.60 18.67 27.57
N ILE A 260 18.51 18.24 26.68
CA ILE A 260 19.01 16.86 26.52
C ILE A 260 20.03 16.55 27.63
N ASP A 261 19.59 16.58 28.88
CA ASP A 261 20.47 16.32 30.04
C ASP A 261 20.16 14.98 30.73
N SER A 262 19.18 14.20 30.25
CA SER A 262 18.89 12.87 30.82
C SER A 262 18.34 11.87 29.81
N ALA A 263 18.97 10.68 29.77
CA ALA A 263 18.57 9.53 28.95
C ALA A 263 17.10 9.10 29.15
N TRP A 264 16.52 9.42 30.31
CA TRP A 264 15.13 9.15 30.67
C TRP A 264 14.10 9.89 29.81
N LYS A 265 14.47 11.02 29.19
CA LYS A 265 13.57 11.79 28.30
C LYS A 265 13.52 11.27 26.85
N ILE A 266 14.48 10.44 26.44
CA ILE A 266 14.56 9.86 25.09
C ILE A 266 13.64 8.63 24.96
N TRP A 267 13.41 7.93 26.07
CA TRP A 267 12.57 6.74 26.13
C TRP A 267 11.14 6.90 25.58
N PRO A 268 10.36 7.94 25.97
CA PRO A 268 9.02 8.15 25.41
C PRO A 268 9.03 8.42 23.90
N PHE A 269 10.10 9.01 23.36
CA PHE A 269 10.27 9.21 21.93
C PHE A 269 10.51 7.88 21.19
N VAL A 270 11.41 7.05 21.72
CA VAL A 270 11.71 5.73 21.14
C VAL A 270 10.47 4.84 21.18
N VAL A 271 9.78 4.76 22.31
CA VAL A 271 8.54 3.96 22.44
C VAL A 271 7.46 4.45 21.47
N ARG A 272 7.34 5.76 21.26
CA ARG A 272 6.37 6.37 20.35
C ARG A 272 6.60 6.01 18.87
N ILE A 273 7.84 5.75 18.46
CA ILE A 273 8.16 5.37 17.08
C ILE A 273 8.17 3.85 16.91
N VAL A 274 8.81 3.14 17.85
CA VAL A 274 9.02 1.69 17.79
C VAL A 274 7.70 0.91 17.93
N VAL A 275 6.82 1.30 18.86
CA VAL A 275 5.58 0.54 19.10
C VAL A 275 4.62 0.63 17.90
N PRO A 276 4.29 1.83 17.37
CA PRO A 276 3.43 1.94 16.20
C PRO A 276 4.05 1.33 14.95
N SER A 277 5.36 1.49 14.72
CA SER A 277 6.02 0.87 13.56
C SER A 277 5.98 -0.66 13.60
N ALA A 278 6.14 -1.28 14.77
CA ALA A 278 6.01 -2.73 14.91
C ALA A 278 4.57 -3.21 14.64
N LEU A 279 3.56 -2.51 15.15
CA LEU A 279 2.15 -2.83 14.90
C LEU A 279 1.77 -2.60 13.43
N GLN A 280 2.24 -1.51 12.84
CA GLN A 280 2.03 -1.18 11.44
C GLN A 280 2.71 -2.19 10.50
N THR A 281 3.85 -2.74 10.92
CA THR A 281 4.51 -3.85 10.20
C THR A 281 3.60 -5.07 10.12
N MET A 282 2.96 -5.45 11.23
CA MET A 282 2.02 -6.57 11.24
C MET A 282 0.79 -6.28 10.37
N LEU A 283 0.23 -5.06 10.46
CA LEU A 283 -0.93 -4.68 9.66
C LEU A 283 -0.65 -4.68 8.16
N PHE A 284 0.53 -4.21 7.72
CA PHE A 284 0.93 -4.27 6.31
C PHE A 284 1.14 -5.71 5.83
N LEU A 285 1.71 -6.60 6.67
CA LEU A 285 1.80 -8.02 6.35
C LEU A 285 0.41 -8.63 6.12
N TYR A 286 -0.51 -8.41 7.06
CA TYR A 286 -1.90 -8.87 6.93
C TYR A 286 -2.59 -8.25 5.72
N ASN A 287 -2.27 -6.99 5.37
CA ASN A 287 -2.79 -6.31 4.20
C ASN A 287 -2.45 -7.02 2.90
N ILE A 288 -1.16 -7.22 2.65
CA ILE A 288 -0.71 -7.88 1.42
C ILE A 288 -1.26 -9.31 1.39
N ALA A 289 -1.15 -10.05 2.50
CA ALA A 289 -1.59 -11.45 2.55
C ALA A 289 -3.11 -11.61 2.35
N ALA A 290 -3.94 -10.74 2.95
CA ALA A 290 -5.39 -10.83 2.79
C ALA A 290 -5.84 -10.49 1.37
N PHE A 291 -5.19 -9.52 0.70
CA PHE A 291 -5.47 -9.26 -0.72
C PHE A 291 -4.99 -10.39 -1.63
N THR A 292 -3.90 -11.10 -1.26
CA THR A 292 -3.49 -12.32 -1.98
C THR A 292 -4.50 -13.45 -1.80
N VAL A 293 -5.00 -13.70 -0.59
CA VAL A 293 -6.04 -14.72 -0.36
C VAL A 293 -7.34 -14.34 -1.09
N LEU A 294 -7.74 -13.07 -1.04
CA LEU A 294 -8.91 -12.59 -1.77
C LEU A 294 -8.73 -12.77 -3.29
N TYR A 295 -7.54 -12.56 -3.83
CA TYR A 295 -7.22 -12.88 -5.22
C TYR A 295 -7.46 -14.37 -5.52
N MET A 296 -6.91 -15.28 -4.71
CA MET A 296 -7.10 -16.73 -4.88
C MET A 296 -8.58 -17.12 -4.83
N ASP A 297 -9.34 -16.57 -3.88
CA ASP A 297 -10.78 -16.80 -3.77
C ASP A 297 -11.56 -16.26 -4.99
N CYS A 298 -11.18 -15.08 -5.51
CA CYS A 298 -11.79 -14.51 -6.71
C CYS A 298 -11.47 -15.35 -7.95
N THR A 299 -10.23 -15.81 -8.11
CA THR A 299 -9.80 -16.70 -9.20
C THR A 299 -10.52 -18.06 -9.11
N ALA A 300 -10.73 -18.57 -7.90
CA ALA A 300 -11.53 -19.77 -7.64
C ALA A 300 -13.00 -19.59 -8.05
N ALA A 301 -13.61 -18.46 -7.69
CA ALA A 301 -15.00 -18.14 -8.02
C ALA A 301 -15.25 -18.01 -9.53
N HIS A 302 -14.24 -17.61 -10.30
CA HIS A 302 -14.30 -17.54 -11.77
C HIS A 302 -13.99 -18.88 -12.45
N GLY A 303 -13.62 -19.93 -11.69
CA GLY A 303 -13.33 -21.27 -12.21
C GLY A 303 -11.95 -21.42 -12.87
N GLU A 304 -11.12 -20.38 -12.84
CA GLU A 304 -9.78 -20.36 -13.45
C GLU A 304 -8.73 -21.06 -12.58
N LEU A 305 -8.98 -21.17 -11.26
CA LEU A 305 -8.07 -21.81 -10.30
C LEU A 305 -7.77 -23.29 -10.62
N VAL A 306 -8.72 -24.01 -11.21
CA VAL A 306 -8.54 -25.43 -11.57
C VAL A 306 -7.48 -25.59 -12.67
N TRP A 307 -7.42 -24.64 -13.60
CA TRP A 307 -6.40 -24.62 -14.65
C TRP A 307 -5.03 -24.24 -14.10
N GLU A 308 -4.98 -23.24 -13.22
CA GLU A 308 -3.73 -22.78 -12.57
C GLU A 308 -3.13 -23.87 -11.67
N ILE A 309 -3.96 -24.62 -10.94
CA ILE A 309 -3.54 -25.83 -10.21
C ILE A 309 -3.02 -26.89 -11.19
N ALA A 310 -3.73 -27.16 -12.29
CA ALA A 310 -3.27 -28.17 -13.25
C ALA A 310 -1.90 -27.82 -13.84
N GLU A 311 -1.63 -26.54 -14.14
CA GLU A 311 -0.37 -26.06 -14.71
C GLU A 311 0.77 -26.00 -13.67
N GLU A 312 0.50 -25.54 -12.45
CA GLU A 312 1.46 -25.52 -11.33
C GLU A 312 1.90 -26.94 -10.94
N PHE A 313 0.97 -27.91 -10.99
CA PHE A 313 1.28 -29.31 -10.71
C PHE A 313 1.75 -30.09 -11.96
N ALA A 314 1.54 -29.59 -13.19
CA ALA A 314 1.99 -30.20 -14.45
C ALA A 314 3.48 -30.55 -14.45
N GLY A 315 4.31 -29.68 -13.84
CA GLY A 315 5.77 -29.88 -13.74
C GLY A 315 6.22 -30.96 -12.76
N ASP A 316 5.35 -31.34 -11.80
CA ASP A 316 5.63 -32.38 -10.79
C ASP A 316 4.98 -33.74 -11.13
N TYR A 317 4.19 -33.83 -12.20
CA TYR A 317 3.72 -35.11 -12.70
C TYR A 317 4.86 -35.82 -13.43
N VAL A 318 5.45 -36.79 -12.75
CA VAL A 318 6.25 -37.82 -13.40
C VAL A 318 5.31 -38.66 -14.26
N SER A 319 5.40 -38.52 -15.58
CA SER A 319 4.79 -39.46 -16.52
C SER A 319 5.33 -40.86 -16.20
N LEU A 320 4.50 -41.71 -15.59
CA LEU A 320 4.86 -43.10 -15.38
C LEU A 320 5.09 -43.73 -16.76
N PRO A 321 6.15 -44.55 -16.94
CA PRO A 321 6.51 -45.15 -18.24
C PRO A 321 5.47 -46.13 -18.81
N PHE A 322 4.29 -46.23 -18.19
CA PHE A 322 3.19 -47.10 -18.58
C PHE A 322 2.02 -46.36 -19.24
N ASP A 323 2.07 -45.03 -19.37
CA ASP A 323 0.93 -44.24 -19.87
C ASP A 323 1.17 -43.54 -21.22
N ASP A 324 2.09 -44.10 -22.03
CA ASP A 324 2.21 -43.75 -23.45
C ASP A 324 1.02 -44.35 -24.22
N GLY A 325 -0.14 -43.69 -24.13
CA GLY A 325 -1.23 -43.87 -25.08
C GLY A 325 -2.65 -44.08 -24.54
N LYS A 326 -2.94 -43.81 -23.26
CA LYS A 326 -4.32 -43.85 -22.75
C LYS A 326 -4.78 -42.54 -22.14
N ILE A 327 -6.06 -42.28 -22.35
CA ILE A 327 -6.78 -41.06 -21.97
C ILE A 327 -6.79 -40.96 -20.44
N PRO A 328 -6.54 -39.77 -19.85
CA PRO A 328 -6.43 -39.63 -18.40
C PRO A 328 -7.71 -40.07 -17.69
N HIS A 329 -7.59 -41.12 -16.86
CA HIS A 329 -8.66 -41.59 -15.98
C HIS A 329 -8.51 -40.94 -14.61
N PHE A 330 -9.46 -40.08 -14.26
CA PHE A 330 -9.58 -39.50 -12.92
C PHE A 330 -10.02 -40.59 -11.93
N VAL A 331 -9.16 -40.91 -10.96
CA VAL A 331 -9.51 -41.76 -9.82
C VAL A 331 -9.76 -40.87 -8.61
N SER A 332 -11.03 -40.67 -8.26
CA SER A 332 -11.41 -40.02 -6.99
C SER A 332 -11.36 -41.04 -5.85
N VAL A 333 -10.43 -40.88 -4.92
CA VAL A 333 -10.43 -41.64 -3.67
C VAL A 333 -11.46 -41.01 -2.73
N THR A 334 -12.54 -41.74 -2.46
CA THR A 334 -13.50 -41.38 -1.41
C THR A 334 -12.99 -41.97 -0.10
N TYR A 335 -12.74 -41.12 0.89
CA TYR A 335 -12.51 -41.55 2.27
C TYR A 335 -13.88 -41.84 2.89
N THR A 336 -14.14 -43.12 3.16
CA THR A 336 -15.27 -43.60 3.97
C THR A 336 -14.98 -43.49 5.46
#